data_AF-A0A1E7F0Q4-F1
#
_entry.id   AF-A0A1E7F0Q4-F1
#
_cell.length_a   1.000
_cell.length_b   1.000
_cell.length_c   1.000
_cell.angle_alpha   90.00
_cell.angle_beta   90.00
_cell.angle_gamma   90.00
#
_symmetry.space_group_name_H-M   'P 1'
#
loop_
_entity.id
_entity.type
_entity.pdbx_description
1 polymer ?
#
loop_
_entity_poly.entity_id
_entity_poly.type
_entity_poly.pdbx_seq_one_letter_code
_entity_poly.pdbx_strand_id
1 'polypeptide(L)'
;MSINYNEEEEHEEYETESEDDDEADEDKKQEIGTTTASSTLSSCSLMYSLLPDSIRVRILNYLGGGEQCTLDELIDLTVVSKQFYNDCKRPGIEWTIIPTYIINPPSQPRMRTRTTKSNFRSLLRKLEYNQNTEHQNQKCNHYKCIKLNCINEYNYISIWGSWDAQQNFTYYDTDDTPERRNRGNKLILDLSLPSSSLMIDYKKQVHPKVVLDIISCLFRNYIFKNKTTVHTVNLSSIRFSLKIFKHSIIHDLYTLQTTKLIWNYSKCDVDISGYQLSSIHHTIKEFIMNDTMFLVKNRQEYNNFNDLIDEPNKNYIFQGLCEQPGIYRDKGYQDRCKQNGINIENKHVQLERLSIKNAKVSSLSQNRDLPQNALIKFVRNAPKTLKWFHSDLTQGNINMLKKERPDIEFM
;
A
#
# COMPACT_ATOMS: atom_id res chain seq x y z
N MET A 1 0.64 -50.56 31.29
CA MET A 1 -0.29 -49.61 31.93
C MET A 1 -0.78 -48.68 30.84
N SER A 2 -1.98 -48.95 30.35
CA SER A 2 -2.65 -48.15 29.32
C SER A 2 -3.50 -47.11 30.02
N ILE A 3 -3.40 -45.84 29.63
CA ILE A 3 -4.31 -44.78 30.08
C ILE A 3 -5.12 -44.35 28.87
N ASN A 4 -6.41 -44.61 28.98
CA ASN A 4 -7.47 -44.31 28.04
C ASN A 4 -7.92 -42.86 28.30
N TYR A 5 -8.03 -42.02 27.28
CA TYR A 5 -8.71 -40.73 27.38
C TYR A 5 -10.06 -40.86 26.67
N ASN A 6 -11.12 -40.74 27.45
CA ASN A 6 -12.48 -40.56 26.96
C ASN A 6 -12.65 -39.09 26.56
N GLU A 7 -13.02 -38.84 25.31
CA GLU A 7 -13.56 -37.57 24.85
C GLU A 7 -15.08 -37.61 25.10
N GLU A 8 -15.57 -36.72 25.95
CA GLU A 8 -17.00 -36.42 26.08
C GLU A 8 -17.34 -35.33 25.06
N GLU A 9 -18.11 -35.70 24.03
CA GLU A 9 -18.77 -34.78 23.10
C GLU A 9 -19.96 -34.11 23.81
N GLU A 10 -19.85 -32.80 24.09
CA GLU A 10 -21.00 -31.96 24.42
C GLU A 10 -21.68 -31.52 23.11
N HIS A 11 -22.89 -32.03 22.88
CA HIS A 11 -23.80 -31.58 21.83
C HIS A 11 -24.56 -30.33 22.31
N GLU A 12 -24.32 -29.18 21.66
CA GLU A 12 -25.19 -28.00 21.78
C GLU A 12 -26.40 -28.15 20.85
N GLU A 13 -27.59 -28.35 21.43
CA GLU A 13 -28.88 -28.20 20.74
C GLU A 13 -29.19 -26.71 20.55
N TYR A 14 -29.45 -26.31 19.30
CA TYR A 14 -30.00 -24.99 18.98
C TYR A 14 -31.52 -25.11 18.86
N GLU A 15 -32.24 -24.51 19.82
CA GLU A 15 -33.68 -24.29 19.74
C GLU A 15 -34.02 -23.38 18.56
N THR A 16 -34.99 -23.80 17.75
CA THR A 16 -35.48 -23.05 16.59
C THR A 16 -36.75 -22.33 17.01
N GLU A 17 -36.68 -21.01 17.20
CA GLU A 17 -37.86 -20.19 17.46
C GLU A 17 -38.68 -20.04 16.16
N SER A 18 -39.97 -20.39 16.25
CA SER A 18 -40.99 -20.24 15.22
C SER A 18 -41.47 -18.79 15.14
N GLU A 19 -41.46 -18.22 13.94
CA GLU A 19 -42.10 -16.93 13.64
C GLU A 19 -43.61 -17.15 13.43
N ASP A 20 -44.42 -16.48 14.24
CA ASP A 20 -45.87 -16.43 14.13
C ASP A 20 -46.30 -15.47 13.01
N ASP A 21 -47.18 -15.97 12.14
CA ASP A 21 -47.89 -15.24 11.09
C ASP A 21 -49.02 -14.40 11.68
N ASP A 22 -48.96 -13.07 11.51
CA ASP A 22 -50.11 -12.18 11.71
C ASP A 22 -50.61 -11.65 10.35
N GLU A 23 -51.62 -12.33 9.82
CA GLU A 23 -52.52 -11.81 8.78
C GLU A 23 -53.46 -10.75 9.37
N ALA A 24 -53.51 -9.56 8.77
CA ALA A 24 -54.56 -8.58 9.03
C ALA A 24 -54.99 -7.88 7.73
N ASP A 25 -56.07 -8.45 7.19
CA ASP A 25 -57.31 -7.87 6.67
C ASP A 25 -57.37 -6.68 5.70
N GLU A 26 -58.32 -6.90 4.79
CA GLU A 26 -58.83 -6.07 3.71
C GLU A 26 -59.29 -4.68 4.17
N ASP A 27 -59.09 -3.67 3.31
CA ASP A 27 -60.16 -2.70 3.11
C ASP A 27 -60.19 -2.11 1.69
N LYS A 28 -61.32 -2.38 1.02
CA LYS A 28 -61.68 -1.93 -0.33
C LYS A 28 -62.11 -0.47 -0.29
N LYS A 29 -61.50 0.39 -1.10
CA LYS A 29 -62.15 1.60 -1.63
C LYS A 29 -61.94 1.71 -3.14
N GLN A 30 -63.03 1.51 -3.88
CA GLN A 30 -63.18 1.91 -5.27
C GLN A 30 -63.43 3.42 -5.30
N GLU A 31 -62.61 4.15 -6.06
CA GLU A 31 -62.96 5.49 -6.52
C GLU A 31 -62.66 5.62 -8.01
N ILE A 32 -63.67 6.07 -8.73
CA ILE A 32 -63.77 6.18 -10.18
C ILE A 32 -63.29 7.58 -10.56
N GLY A 33 -62.35 7.70 -11.50
CA GLY A 33 -62.16 8.98 -12.18
C GLY A 33 -60.84 9.18 -12.92
N THR A 34 -60.97 9.58 -14.19
CA THR A 34 -59.98 10.28 -15.05
C THR A 34 -58.81 9.49 -15.62
N THR A 35 -59.06 8.94 -16.81
CA THR A 35 -58.10 8.46 -17.81
C THR A 35 -57.16 9.59 -18.26
N THR A 36 -56.03 9.73 -17.58
CA THR A 36 -54.86 10.45 -18.11
C THR A 36 -53.92 9.39 -18.67
N ALA A 37 -53.61 9.45 -19.97
CA ALA A 37 -52.68 8.53 -20.61
C ALA A 37 -51.25 8.73 -20.06
N SER A 38 -50.99 8.11 -18.91
CA SER A 38 -49.65 7.92 -18.37
C SER A 38 -48.97 6.87 -19.24
N SER A 39 -48.11 7.32 -20.16
CA SER A 39 -47.17 6.45 -20.85
C SER A 39 -46.21 5.87 -19.80
N THR A 40 -46.60 4.75 -19.19
CA THR A 40 -45.71 3.89 -18.44
C THR A 40 -44.67 3.37 -19.44
N LEU A 41 -43.59 4.14 -19.60
CA LEU A 41 -42.34 3.63 -20.15
C LEU A 41 -41.90 2.52 -19.21
N SER A 42 -42.39 1.31 -19.49
CA SER A 42 -41.92 0.07 -18.90
C SER A 42 -40.41 0.12 -19.02
N SER A 43 -39.73 0.32 -17.90
CA SER A 43 -38.28 0.39 -17.87
C SER A 43 -37.79 -0.97 -18.35
N CYS A 44 -37.43 -1.04 -19.62
CA CYS A 44 -36.71 -2.18 -20.17
C CYS A 44 -35.37 -2.20 -19.46
N SER A 45 -35.34 -2.87 -18.30
CA SER A 45 -34.14 -3.17 -17.57
C SER A 45 -33.34 -4.12 -18.44
N LEU A 46 -32.38 -3.56 -19.16
CA LEU A 46 -31.51 -4.33 -20.02
C LEU A 46 -30.64 -5.21 -19.11
N MET A 47 -30.98 -6.49 -19.02
CA MET A 47 -30.21 -7.46 -18.25
C MET A 47 -28.85 -7.66 -18.93
N TYR A 48 -27.77 -7.40 -18.19
CA TYR A 48 -26.39 -7.59 -18.67
C TYR A 48 -26.16 -8.97 -19.30
N SER A 49 -26.78 -10.00 -18.73
CA SER A 49 -26.70 -11.39 -19.22
C SER A 49 -27.28 -11.61 -20.62
N LEU A 50 -28.16 -10.73 -21.10
CA LEU A 50 -28.76 -10.82 -22.44
C LEU A 50 -27.90 -10.15 -23.52
N LEU A 51 -26.88 -9.37 -23.14
CA LEU A 51 -25.97 -8.75 -24.09
C LEU A 51 -25.11 -9.81 -24.78
N PRO A 52 -24.76 -9.65 -26.06
CA PRO A 52 -23.78 -10.51 -26.72
C PRO A 52 -22.42 -10.48 -26.01
N ASP A 53 -21.74 -11.62 -26.02
CA ASP A 53 -20.44 -11.83 -25.39
C ASP A 53 -19.39 -10.75 -25.72
N SER A 54 -19.30 -10.36 -26.99
CA SER A 54 -18.37 -9.34 -27.47
C SER A 54 -18.64 -7.96 -26.88
N ILE A 55 -19.91 -7.63 -26.62
CA ILE A 55 -20.32 -6.38 -25.98
C ILE A 55 -19.98 -6.42 -24.49
N ARG A 56 -20.25 -7.54 -23.81
CA ARG A 56 -19.91 -7.73 -22.39
C ARG A 56 -18.41 -7.59 -22.15
N VAL A 57 -17.58 -8.22 -22.99
CA VAL A 57 -16.11 -8.07 -22.93
C VAL A 57 -15.66 -6.62 -23.14
N ARG A 58 -16.26 -5.89 -24.10
CA ARG A 58 -15.92 -4.46 -24.31
C ARG A 58 -16.33 -3.59 -23.14
N ILE A 59 -17.49 -3.83 -22.53
CA ILE A 59 -17.93 -3.13 -21.32
C ILE A 59 -16.94 -3.40 -20.19
N LEU A 60 -16.56 -4.67 -19.98
CA LEU A 60 -15.58 -5.04 -18.98
C LEU A 60 -14.22 -4.37 -19.22
N ASN A 61 -13.69 -4.36 -20.45
CA ASN A 61 -12.44 -3.65 -20.76
C ASN A 61 -12.54 -2.15 -20.58
N TYR A 62 -13.69 -1.55 -20.91
CA TYR A 62 -13.92 -0.14 -20.65
C TYR A 62 -13.92 0.17 -19.15
N LEU A 63 -14.60 -0.66 -18.35
CA LEU A 63 -14.66 -0.50 -16.89
C LEU A 63 -13.32 -0.81 -16.23
N GLY A 64 -12.56 -1.81 -16.67
CA GLY A 64 -11.30 -2.20 -16.03
C GLY A 64 -10.05 -1.52 -16.60
N GLY A 65 -10.14 -0.92 -17.79
CA GLY A 65 -9.03 -0.26 -18.49
C GLY A 65 -8.97 1.26 -18.31
N GLY A 66 -9.98 1.87 -17.69
CA GLY A 66 -9.96 3.30 -17.40
C GLY A 66 -8.99 3.63 -16.26
N GLU A 67 -8.19 4.70 -16.42
CA GLU A 67 -7.26 5.20 -15.38
C GLU A 67 -7.95 5.54 -14.03
N GLN A 68 -9.29 5.63 -14.01
CA GLN A 68 -10.09 6.09 -12.87
C GLN A 68 -11.02 5.04 -12.27
N CYS A 69 -11.33 3.94 -12.95
CA CYS A 69 -12.16 2.89 -12.34
C CYS A 69 -11.26 2.04 -11.44
N THR A 70 -11.51 2.09 -10.14
CA THR A 70 -10.81 1.22 -9.21
C THR A 70 -11.29 -0.21 -9.43
N LEU A 71 -10.33 -1.14 -9.55
CA LEU A 71 -10.59 -2.58 -9.64
C LEU A 71 -11.55 -3.08 -8.54
N ASP A 72 -11.65 -2.35 -7.42
CA ASP A 72 -12.56 -2.57 -6.31
C ASP A 72 -14.04 -2.67 -6.76
N GLU A 73 -14.52 -1.80 -7.64
CA GLU A 73 -15.92 -1.84 -8.11
C GLU A 73 -16.20 -3.11 -8.92
N LEU A 74 -15.20 -3.57 -9.69
CA LEU A 74 -15.31 -4.80 -10.48
C LEU A 74 -15.22 -6.06 -9.62
N ILE A 75 -14.49 -6.02 -8.50
CA ILE A 75 -14.39 -7.14 -7.55
C ILE A 75 -15.76 -7.44 -6.96
N ASP A 76 -16.47 -6.43 -6.47
CA ASP A 76 -17.80 -6.64 -5.88
C ASP A 76 -18.79 -7.19 -6.90
N LEU A 77 -18.72 -6.71 -8.15
CA LEU A 77 -19.56 -7.21 -9.25
C LEU A 77 -19.33 -8.70 -9.57
N THR A 78 -18.12 -9.23 -9.32
CA THR A 78 -17.88 -10.66 -9.51
C THR A 78 -18.61 -11.55 -8.51
N VAL A 79 -18.97 -11.03 -7.34
CA VAL A 79 -19.73 -11.75 -6.31
C VAL A 79 -21.23 -11.75 -6.64
N VAL A 80 -21.70 -10.72 -7.36
CA VAL A 80 -23.13 -10.53 -7.66
C VAL A 80 -23.64 -11.44 -8.78
N SER A 81 -22.79 -11.89 -9.72
CA SER A 81 -23.23 -12.70 -10.86
C SER A 81 -22.20 -13.74 -11.32
N LYS A 82 -22.60 -15.01 -11.36
CA LYS A 82 -21.80 -16.11 -11.95
C LYS A 82 -21.44 -15.83 -13.40
N GLN A 83 -22.34 -15.21 -14.17
CA GLN A 83 -22.08 -14.86 -15.57
C GLN A 83 -20.99 -13.79 -15.67
N PHE A 84 -21.06 -12.77 -14.82
CA PHE A 84 -20.04 -11.72 -14.76
C PHE A 84 -18.67 -12.29 -14.37
N TYR A 85 -18.62 -13.15 -13.34
CA TYR A 85 -17.39 -13.85 -12.95
C TYR A 85 -16.79 -14.69 -14.09
N ASN A 86 -17.63 -15.40 -14.85
CA ASN A 86 -17.18 -16.17 -16.00
C ASN A 86 -16.68 -15.26 -17.13
N ASP A 87 -17.34 -14.12 -17.37
CA ASP A 87 -16.92 -13.15 -18.39
C ASP A 87 -15.55 -12.53 -18.06
N CYS A 88 -15.25 -12.27 -16.78
CA CYS A 88 -13.92 -11.81 -16.33
C CYS A 88 -12.78 -12.81 -16.61
N LYS A 89 -13.09 -14.08 -16.91
CA LYS A 89 -12.09 -15.11 -17.26
C LYS A 89 -11.93 -15.33 -18.76
N ARG A 90 -12.66 -14.59 -19.59
CA ARG A 90 -12.69 -14.83 -21.04
C ARG A 90 -11.45 -14.28 -21.74
N PRO A 91 -11.02 -14.94 -22.84
CA PRO A 91 -10.01 -14.35 -23.70
C PRO A 91 -10.50 -13.01 -24.26
N GLY A 92 -9.63 -12.01 -24.26
CA GLY A 92 -9.94 -10.65 -24.70
C GLY A 92 -10.20 -9.66 -23.56
N ILE A 93 -10.29 -10.10 -22.31
CA ILE A 93 -10.22 -9.20 -21.15
C ILE A 93 -8.77 -8.73 -20.99
N GLU A 94 -8.57 -7.41 -21.03
CA GLU A 94 -7.24 -6.77 -21.05
C GLU A 94 -6.65 -6.54 -19.65
N TRP A 95 -7.45 -6.77 -18.61
CA TRP A 95 -7.06 -6.59 -17.21
C TRP A 95 -7.20 -7.90 -16.42
N THR A 96 -6.60 -7.94 -15.23
CA THR A 96 -6.64 -9.12 -14.36
C THR A 96 -7.15 -8.70 -12.99
N ILE A 97 -8.18 -9.40 -12.48
CA ILE A 97 -8.57 -9.27 -11.08
C ILE A 97 -7.41 -9.77 -10.23
N ILE A 98 -6.80 -8.87 -9.48
CA ILE A 98 -5.80 -9.20 -8.48
C ILE A 98 -6.58 -9.50 -7.21
N PRO A 99 -6.62 -10.76 -6.72
CA PRO A 99 -7.30 -11.08 -5.48
C PRO A 99 -6.69 -10.22 -4.37
N THR A 100 -7.53 -9.36 -3.79
CA THR A 100 -7.11 -8.34 -2.83
C THR A 100 -7.78 -8.64 -1.49
N TYR A 101 -6.96 -8.84 -0.46
CA TYR A 101 -7.45 -8.96 0.91
C TYR A 101 -7.64 -7.56 1.48
N ILE A 102 -8.90 -7.12 1.57
CA ILE A 102 -9.24 -5.79 2.10
C ILE A 102 -9.44 -5.90 3.61
N ILE A 103 -8.63 -5.15 4.35
CA ILE A 103 -8.75 -5.00 5.79
C ILE A 103 -9.53 -3.71 6.02
N ASN A 104 -10.78 -3.82 6.45
CA ASN A 104 -11.62 -2.68 6.80
C ASN A 104 -11.50 -2.33 8.30
N PRO A 105 -11.72 -1.07 8.69
CA PRO A 105 -11.93 -0.75 10.09
C PRO A 105 -13.23 -1.41 10.57
N PRO A 106 -13.40 -1.60 11.89
CA PRO A 106 -14.63 -2.15 12.44
C PRO A 106 -15.81 -1.23 12.09
N SER A 107 -16.85 -1.79 11.45
CA SER A 107 -17.93 -1.04 10.80
C SER A 107 -18.88 -0.26 11.72
N GLN A 108 -18.71 -0.30 13.05
CA GLN A 108 -19.48 0.57 13.94
C GLN A 108 -18.71 1.02 15.18
N PRO A 109 -18.78 2.31 15.54
CA PRO A 109 -18.55 2.76 16.90
C PRO A 109 -19.74 2.28 17.74
N ARG A 110 -19.78 1.00 18.13
CA ARG A 110 -20.66 0.56 19.22
C ARG A 110 -20.42 1.53 20.37
N MET A 111 -21.50 2.14 20.86
CA MET A 111 -21.49 3.25 21.81
C MET A 111 -20.36 3.10 22.82
N ARG A 112 -19.56 4.16 22.95
CA ARG A 112 -18.31 4.25 23.72
C ARG A 112 -18.50 3.79 25.18
N THR A 113 -18.49 2.49 25.42
CA THR A 113 -18.02 1.98 26.69
C THR A 113 -16.51 2.17 26.70
N ARG A 114 -16.00 2.71 27.81
CA ARG A 114 -14.69 3.39 27.92
C ARG A 114 -13.47 2.47 27.69
N THR A 115 -13.66 1.23 27.24
CA THR A 115 -12.68 0.13 27.25
C THR A 115 -12.46 -0.61 25.91
N THR A 116 -13.14 -0.28 24.81
CA THR A 116 -13.04 -1.00 23.52
C THR A 116 -11.83 -0.62 22.66
N LYS A 117 -10.62 -0.61 23.25
CA LYS A 117 -9.35 -0.43 22.49
C LYS A 117 -8.91 -1.70 21.72
N SER A 118 -9.66 -2.80 21.75
CA SER A 118 -9.17 -4.12 21.30
C SER A 118 -9.34 -4.42 19.80
N ASN A 119 -10.13 -3.65 19.04
CA ASN A 119 -10.57 -4.12 17.72
C ASN A 119 -9.44 -4.27 16.69
N PHE A 120 -8.50 -3.32 16.61
CA PHE A 120 -7.42 -3.40 15.64
C PHE A 120 -6.38 -4.48 15.99
N ARG A 121 -6.05 -4.60 17.28
CA ARG A 121 -5.15 -5.65 17.77
C ARG A 121 -5.71 -7.04 17.53
N SER A 122 -7.01 -7.24 17.74
CA SER A 122 -7.68 -8.51 17.45
C SER A 122 -7.66 -8.84 15.96
N LEU A 123 -7.79 -7.83 15.09
CA LEU A 123 -7.68 -8.02 13.64
C LEU A 123 -6.27 -8.44 13.22
N LEU A 124 -5.24 -7.78 13.77
CA LEU A 124 -3.84 -8.16 13.54
C LEU A 124 -3.53 -9.56 14.06
N ARG A 125 -4.06 -9.94 15.23
CA ARG A 125 -3.94 -11.31 15.77
C ARG A 125 -4.63 -12.34 14.90
N LYS A 126 -5.81 -12.03 14.34
CA LYS A 126 -6.51 -12.92 13.41
C LYS A 126 -5.72 -13.10 12.12
N LEU A 127 -5.13 -12.03 11.59
CA LEU A 127 -4.25 -12.09 10.43
C LEU A 127 -3.02 -12.98 10.69
N GLU A 128 -2.35 -12.76 11.81
CA GLU A 128 -1.21 -13.57 12.26
C GLU A 128 -1.59 -15.03 12.48
N TYR A 129 -2.69 -15.30 13.18
CA TYR A 129 -3.21 -16.66 13.40
C TYR A 129 -3.49 -17.38 12.07
N ASN A 130 -4.10 -16.67 11.11
CA ASN A 130 -4.37 -17.20 9.77
C ASN A 130 -3.09 -17.43 8.94
N GLN A 131 -1.97 -16.79 9.30
CA GLN A 131 -0.66 -17.01 8.69
C GLN A 131 0.15 -18.12 9.37
N ASN A 132 -0.13 -18.47 10.63
CA ASN A 132 0.68 -19.45 11.36
C ASN A 132 0.17 -20.89 11.26
N THR A 133 -1.05 -21.11 10.75
CA THR A 133 -1.59 -22.47 10.60
C THR A 133 -1.37 -23.01 9.17
N GLU A 134 -0.82 -24.21 9.06
CA GLU A 134 -0.41 -24.83 7.78
C GLU A 134 -1.56 -24.89 6.75
N HIS A 135 -2.78 -25.18 7.22
CA HIS A 135 -3.98 -25.21 6.37
C HIS A 135 -4.52 -23.82 5.98
N GLN A 136 -4.27 -22.77 6.76
CA GLN A 136 -4.80 -21.41 6.48
C GLN A 136 -3.81 -20.54 5.70
N ASN A 137 -2.51 -20.88 5.72
CA ASN A 137 -1.51 -20.26 4.85
C ASN A 137 -1.90 -20.34 3.36
N GLN A 138 -2.61 -21.40 2.96
CA GLN A 138 -3.14 -21.51 1.59
C GLN A 138 -4.16 -20.41 1.26
N LYS A 139 -4.96 -19.94 2.23
CA LYS A 139 -5.93 -18.87 2.03
C LYS A 139 -5.24 -17.52 1.82
N CYS A 140 -4.23 -17.20 2.62
CA CYS A 140 -3.48 -15.95 2.46
C CYS A 140 -2.68 -15.92 1.16
N ASN A 141 -2.11 -17.06 0.75
CA ASN A 141 -1.38 -17.20 -0.52
C ASN A 141 -2.26 -16.97 -1.77
N HIS A 142 -3.58 -17.02 -1.64
CA HIS A 142 -4.50 -16.67 -2.72
C HIS A 142 -4.48 -15.16 -3.03
N TYR A 143 -4.26 -14.33 -2.01
CA TYR A 143 -4.31 -12.88 -2.14
C TYR A 143 -2.94 -12.34 -2.54
N LYS A 144 -2.88 -11.77 -3.74
CA LYS A 144 -1.66 -11.11 -4.26
C LYS A 144 -1.56 -9.66 -3.83
N CYS A 145 -2.63 -9.10 -3.29
CA CYS A 145 -2.70 -7.74 -2.78
C CYS A 145 -3.31 -7.74 -1.38
N ILE A 146 -2.78 -6.93 -0.47
CA ILE A 146 -3.38 -6.60 0.81
C ILE A 146 -3.61 -5.09 0.79
N LYS A 147 -4.87 -4.70 0.92
CA LYS A 147 -5.29 -3.29 0.96
C LYS A 147 -5.84 -2.98 2.34
N LEU A 148 -5.35 -1.93 2.97
CA LEU A 148 -5.91 -1.44 4.22
C LEU A 148 -6.82 -0.26 3.95
N ASN A 149 -8.12 -0.47 4.07
CA ASN A 149 -9.10 0.57 3.81
C ASN A 149 -9.23 1.53 5.00
N CYS A 150 -9.50 2.81 4.74
CA CYS A 150 -9.73 3.82 5.78
C CYS A 150 -8.70 3.78 6.93
N ILE A 151 -7.41 3.80 6.61
CA ILE A 151 -6.33 3.64 7.61
C ILE A 151 -6.39 4.70 8.74
N ASN A 152 -7.04 5.84 8.50
CA ASN A 152 -7.30 6.92 9.46
C ASN A 152 -8.36 6.59 10.53
N GLU A 153 -9.17 5.55 10.32
CA GLU A 153 -10.22 5.14 11.25
C GLU A 153 -9.73 4.12 12.29
N TYR A 154 -8.52 3.58 12.12
CA TYR A 154 -7.94 2.67 13.11
C TYR A 154 -7.51 3.42 14.36
N ASN A 155 -8.07 3.01 15.50
CA ASN A 155 -7.70 3.56 16.80
C ASN A 155 -6.21 3.33 17.09
N TYR A 156 -5.54 4.38 17.57
CA TYR A 156 -4.16 4.31 18.03
C TYR A 156 -4.01 3.29 19.17
N ILE A 157 -3.18 2.27 18.95
CA ILE A 157 -2.72 1.37 20.01
C ILE A 157 -1.57 2.08 20.75
N SER A 158 -1.76 2.36 22.04
CA SER A 158 -0.69 2.92 22.88
C SER A 158 0.54 2.01 22.89
N ILE A 159 1.73 2.63 23.00
CA ILE A 159 3.07 2.02 22.94
C ILE A 159 3.18 0.71 23.75
N TRP A 160 2.61 0.70 24.96
CA TRP A 160 2.64 -0.44 25.86
C TRP A 160 1.84 -1.64 25.36
N GLY A 161 0.71 -1.42 24.67
CA GLY A 161 -0.12 -2.51 24.14
C GLY A 161 0.55 -3.27 22.97
N SER A 162 1.47 -2.63 22.23
CA SER A 162 2.24 -3.30 21.19
C SER A 162 3.36 -4.18 21.75
N TRP A 163 3.93 -3.83 22.90
CA TRP A 163 5.01 -4.61 23.52
C TRP A 163 4.49 -5.87 24.23
N ASP A 164 3.30 -5.79 24.85
CA ASP A 164 2.60 -6.97 25.39
C ASP A 164 2.09 -7.91 24.29
N ALA A 165 1.99 -7.43 23.04
CA ALA A 165 1.80 -8.31 21.91
C ALA A 165 3.15 -9.01 21.65
N GLN A 166 4.21 -8.23 21.47
CA GLN A 166 5.56 -8.72 21.12
C GLN A 166 6.14 -9.80 22.05
N GLN A 167 5.88 -9.77 23.37
CA GLN A 167 6.48 -10.71 24.32
C GLN A 167 5.84 -12.12 24.31
N ASN A 168 4.61 -12.28 23.81
CA ASN A 168 3.89 -13.56 23.86
C ASN A 168 4.01 -14.42 22.58
N PHE A 169 4.85 -14.04 21.62
CA PHE A 169 4.85 -14.62 20.26
C PHE A 169 6.15 -15.32 19.82
N THR A 170 7.03 -15.72 20.73
CA THR A 170 8.16 -16.61 20.37
C THR A 170 7.72 -18.07 20.42
N TYR A 171 7.11 -18.56 19.35
CA TYR A 171 6.93 -20.00 19.11
C TYR A 171 7.88 -20.42 17.98
N TYR A 172 8.70 -21.45 18.23
CA TYR A 172 9.65 -21.98 17.25
C TYR A 172 8.96 -23.06 16.42
N ASP A 173 8.92 -22.88 15.10
CA ASP A 173 8.54 -23.92 14.14
C ASP A 173 9.82 -24.51 13.52
N THR A 174 10.02 -25.82 13.66
CA THR A 174 11.29 -26.50 13.34
C THR A 174 11.34 -27.13 11.94
N ASP A 175 10.23 -27.17 11.18
CA ASP A 175 10.13 -28.02 9.98
C ASP A 175 9.86 -27.26 8.65
N ASP A 176 10.67 -26.24 8.32
CA ASP A 176 10.52 -25.49 7.05
C ASP A 176 11.49 -25.95 5.92
N THR A 177 10.96 -26.66 4.91
CA THR A 177 11.73 -27.25 3.79
C THR A 177 11.96 -26.29 2.60
N PRO A 178 13.05 -26.48 1.81
CA PRO A 178 13.42 -25.60 0.70
C PRO A 178 12.45 -25.50 -0.49
N GLU A 179 11.58 -26.47 -0.68
CA GLU A 179 10.70 -26.55 -1.88
C GLU A 179 9.50 -25.59 -1.80
N ARG A 180 9.17 -25.08 -0.61
CA ARG A 180 8.15 -24.02 -0.42
C ARG A 180 8.64 -22.62 -0.85
N ARG A 181 9.94 -22.45 -1.14
CA ARG A 181 10.63 -21.13 -1.18
C ARG A 181 10.52 -20.33 -2.48
N ASN A 182 9.97 -20.88 -3.58
CA ASN A 182 10.12 -20.29 -4.93
C ASN A 182 8.83 -20.02 -5.72
N ARG A 183 7.64 -20.05 -5.11
CA ARG A 183 6.42 -19.61 -5.81
C ARG A 183 6.36 -18.08 -5.77
N GLY A 184 7.01 -17.43 -6.73
CA GLY A 184 7.23 -15.98 -6.86
C GLY A 184 5.96 -15.12 -6.94
N ASN A 185 5.18 -15.11 -5.86
CA ASN A 185 4.00 -14.28 -5.72
C ASN A 185 4.43 -12.86 -5.34
N LYS A 186 4.24 -11.91 -6.27
CA LYS A 186 4.41 -10.49 -6.04
C LYS A 186 3.30 -10.00 -5.11
N LEU A 187 3.63 -9.67 -3.87
CA LEU A 187 2.68 -9.08 -2.92
C LEU A 187 2.60 -7.56 -3.12
N ILE A 188 1.39 -7.02 -3.24
CA ILE A 188 1.12 -5.58 -3.24
C ILE A 188 0.57 -5.21 -1.87
N LEU A 189 1.17 -4.22 -1.22
CA LEU A 189 0.70 -3.66 0.04
C LEU A 189 0.24 -2.21 -0.21
N ASP A 190 -1.07 -2.01 -0.23
CA ASP A 190 -1.67 -0.70 -0.41
C ASP A 190 -2.13 -0.13 0.94
N LEU A 191 -1.44 0.92 1.40
CA LEU A 191 -1.73 1.65 2.63
C LEU A 191 -2.19 3.09 2.32
N SER A 192 -2.55 3.37 1.06
CA SER A 192 -2.99 4.70 0.67
C SER A 192 -4.30 5.08 1.35
N LEU A 193 -4.44 6.37 1.67
CA LEU A 193 -5.73 6.91 2.11
C LEU A 193 -6.64 7.09 0.89
N PRO A 194 -7.96 6.82 1.02
CA PRO A 194 -8.91 7.03 -0.07
C PRO A 194 -8.87 8.49 -0.54
N SER A 195 -8.90 8.71 -1.86
CA SER A 195 -8.80 10.03 -2.49
C SER A 195 -9.86 11.04 -1.98
N SER A 196 -11.02 10.55 -1.53
CA SER A 196 -12.09 11.38 -0.93
C SER A 196 -11.69 12.06 0.39
N SER A 197 -10.64 11.59 1.08
CA SER A 197 -10.13 12.21 2.31
C SER A 197 -9.32 13.49 2.06
N LEU A 198 -9.08 13.87 0.80
CA LEU A 198 -8.27 15.04 0.44
C LEU A 198 -8.95 16.38 0.75
N MET A 199 -10.26 16.43 1.00
CA MET A 199 -10.96 17.72 0.87
C MET A 199 -11.04 18.59 2.14
N ILE A 200 -11.38 18.14 3.36
CA ILE A 200 -11.59 19.13 4.46
C ILE A 200 -11.14 18.68 5.86
N ASP A 201 -11.17 17.39 6.20
CA ASP A 201 -10.84 16.91 7.57
C ASP A 201 -9.44 16.29 7.73
N TYR A 202 -8.42 17.00 7.23
CA TYR A 202 -6.98 16.70 7.43
C TYR A 202 -6.52 16.55 8.90
N LYS A 203 -7.41 16.76 9.88
CA LYS A 203 -7.12 16.68 11.32
C LYS A 203 -7.12 15.26 11.87
N LYS A 204 -7.79 14.29 11.25
CA LYS A 204 -7.72 12.87 11.64
C LYS A 204 -6.55 12.18 10.92
N GLN A 205 -5.35 12.61 11.26
CA GLN A 205 -4.12 12.05 10.69
C GLN A 205 -3.99 10.58 11.12
N VAL A 206 -3.71 9.71 10.15
CA VAL A 206 -3.22 8.36 10.43
C VAL A 206 -1.98 8.51 11.28
N HIS A 207 -2.00 7.95 12.49
CA HIS A 207 -0.80 7.94 13.30
C HIS A 207 0.23 7.02 12.61
N PRO A 208 1.46 7.48 12.27
CA PRO A 208 2.49 6.66 11.60
C PRO A 208 2.74 5.29 12.24
N LYS A 209 2.54 5.20 13.55
CA LYS A 209 2.63 3.96 14.32
C LYS A 209 1.63 2.89 13.88
N VAL A 210 0.44 3.24 13.41
CA VAL A 210 -0.54 2.26 12.90
C VAL A 210 0.03 1.56 11.67
N VAL A 211 0.56 2.34 10.72
CA VAL A 211 1.25 1.81 9.53
C VAL A 211 2.40 0.89 9.92
N LEU A 212 3.21 1.31 10.90
CA LEU A 212 4.31 0.51 11.41
C LEU A 212 3.86 -0.76 12.12
N ASP A 213 2.83 -0.70 12.95
CA ASP A 213 2.30 -1.85 13.66
C ASP A 213 1.68 -2.83 12.65
N ILE A 214 1.08 -2.35 11.54
CA ILE A 214 0.62 -3.19 10.41
C ILE A 214 1.81 -3.85 9.73
N ILE A 215 2.80 -3.07 9.29
CA ILE A 215 3.98 -3.60 8.59
C ILE A 215 4.71 -4.58 9.51
N SER A 216 4.91 -4.21 10.77
CA SER A 216 5.48 -5.09 11.79
C SER A 216 4.62 -6.35 11.96
N CYS A 217 3.31 -6.28 12.13
CA CYS A 217 2.52 -7.50 12.32
C CYS A 217 2.48 -8.38 11.06
N LEU A 218 2.36 -7.79 9.87
CA LEU A 218 2.34 -8.52 8.61
C LEU A 218 3.69 -9.17 8.28
N PHE A 219 4.81 -8.64 8.79
CA PHE A 219 6.15 -9.03 8.30
C PHE A 219 7.18 -9.33 9.38
N ARG A 220 6.91 -9.05 10.66
CA ARG A 220 7.79 -9.38 11.80
C ARG A 220 7.60 -10.82 12.26
N ASN A 221 6.39 -11.37 12.09
CA ASN A 221 6.10 -12.79 12.30
C ASN A 221 6.41 -13.66 11.07
N TYR A 222 6.75 -13.04 9.93
CA TYR A 222 7.63 -13.69 8.95
C TYR A 222 9.06 -13.72 9.51
N ILE A 223 9.20 -14.43 10.63
CA ILE A 223 10.44 -14.74 11.30
C ILE A 223 11.22 -15.65 10.34
N PHE A 224 12.23 -15.09 9.67
CA PHE A 224 13.38 -15.78 9.08
C PHE A 224 13.10 -17.16 8.46
N LYS A 225 12.89 -17.27 7.14
CA LYS A 225 14.02 -17.61 6.26
C LYS A 225 13.84 -17.27 4.78
N ASN A 226 12.63 -16.91 4.34
CA ASN A 226 12.33 -16.90 2.90
C ASN A 226 11.98 -15.50 2.40
N LYS A 227 12.52 -15.19 1.23
CA LYS A 227 12.56 -13.90 0.53
C LYS A 227 11.16 -13.44 0.09
N THR A 228 10.27 -13.14 1.03
CA THR A 228 8.98 -12.53 0.70
C THR A 228 9.29 -11.15 0.12
N THR A 229 9.11 -11.02 -1.19
CA THR A 229 9.33 -9.76 -1.91
C THR A 229 8.01 -9.04 -1.97
N VAL A 230 7.89 -7.94 -1.22
CA VAL A 230 6.76 -7.03 -1.41
C VAL A 230 7.04 -6.25 -2.69
N HIS A 231 6.28 -6.54 -3.73
CA HIS A 231 6.53 -5.92 -5.03
C HIS A 231 6.25 -4.43 -4.98
N THR A 232 5.13 -4.03 -4.38
CA THR A 232 4.70 -2.64 -4.32
C THR A 232 4.25 -2.27 -2.93
N VAL A 233 4.77 -1.17 -2.39
CA VAL A 233 4.25 -0.53 -1.19
C VAL A 233 3.73 0.85 -1.58
N ASN A 234 2.45 1.11 -1.34
CA ASN A 234 1.84 2.41 -1.57
C ASN A 234 1.65 3.14 -0.23
N LEU A 235 2.45 4.18 -0.01
CA LEU A 235 2.42 5.09 1.14
C LEU A 235 1.88 6.48 0.75
N SER A 236 1.11 6.56 -0.34
CA SER A 236 0.52 7.82 -0.77
C SER A 236 -0.40 8.39 0.30
N SER A 237 -0.39 9.71 0.44
CA SER A 237 -1.18 10.47 1.42
C SER A 237 -0.80 10.22 2.89
N ILE A 238 0.25 9.46 3.17
CA ILE A 238 0.73 9.23 4.55
C ILE A 238 1.69 10.36 4.97
N ARG A 239 1.38 11.00 6.11
CA ARG A 239 2.22 12.04 6.71
C ARG A 239 3.07 11.46 7.85
N PHE A 240 4.39 11.63 7.76
CA PHE A 240 5.32 11.20 8.81
C PHE A 240 5.86 12.41 9.58
N SER A 241 5.26 12.73 10.74
CA SER A 241 5.59 13.93 11.52
C SER A 241 6.71 13.77 12.56
N LEU A 242 7.27 12.56 12.72
CA LEU A 242 8.19 12.27 13.83
C LEU A 242 9.49 11.62 13.34
N LYS A 243 10.62 12.23 13.72
CA LYS A 243 11.98 11.80 13.33
C LYS A 243 12.29 10.33 13.65
N ILE A 244 11.82 9.83 14.80
CA ILE A 244 12.10 8.46 15.26
C ILE A 244 11.44 7.41 14.35
N PHE A 245 10.22 7.70 13.88
CA PHE A 245 9.46 6.73 13.09
C PHE A 245 9.99 6.56 11.66
N LYS A 246 10.70 7.57 11.13
CA LYS A 246 11.29 7.51 9.78
C LYS A 246 12.30 6.37 9.64
N HIS A 247 13.15 6.18 10.65
CA HIS A 247 14.20 5.16 10.56
C HIS A 247 13.62 3.76 10.68
N SER A 248 12.63 3.54 11.57
CA SER A 248 11.97 2.24 11.70
C SER A 248 11.22 1.86 10.43
N ILE A 249 10.41 2.75 9.85
CA ILE A 249 9.62 2.43 8.65
C ILE A 249 10.54 2.05 7.51
N ILE A 250 11.59 2.83 7.29
CA ILE A 250 12.46 2.60 6.14
C ILE A 250 13.33 1.35 6.37
N HIS A 251 13.72 1.07 7.61
CA HIS A 251 14.32 -0.21 7.97
C HIS A 251 13.35 -1.38 7.71
N ASP A 252 12.08 -1.25 8.06
CA ASP A 252 11.07 -2.28 7.82
C ASP A 252 10.83 -2.45 6.31
N LEU A 253 10.68 -1.38 5.53
CA LEU A 253 10.57 -1.45 4.07
C LEU A 253 11.78 -2.17 3.42
N TYR A 254 12.96 -2.01 4.02
CA TYR A 254 14.16 -2.71 3.61
C TYR A 254 14.07 -4.21 3.87
N THR A 255 13.57 -4.64 5.04
CA THR A 255 13.37 -6.07 5.32
C THR A 255 12.34 -6.70 4.38
N LEU A 256 11.37 -5.94 3.88
CA LEU A 256 10.36 -6.39 2.90
C LEU A 256 10.88 -6.63 1.48
N GLN A 257 12.14 -6.29 1.19
CA GLN A 257 12.69 -6.31 -0.18
C GLN A 257 11.80 -5.55 -1.19
N THR A 258 11.30 -4.38 -0.77
CA THR A 258 10.33 -3.60 -1.56
C THR A 258 10.92 -3.21 -2.91
N THR A 259 10.26 -3.56 -4.02
CA THR A 259 10.75 -3.21 -5.38
C THR A 259 10.12 -1.95 -5.97
N LYS A 260 8.89 -1.62 -5.60
CA LYS A 260 8.17 -0.43 -6.04
C LYS A 260 7.65 0.31 -4.81
N LEU A 261 8.00 1.58 -4.68
CA LEU A 261 7.50 2.46 -3.63
C LEU A 261 6.70 3.58 -4.27
N ILE A 262 5.43 3.72 -3.88
CA ILE A 262 4.58 4.85 -4.27
C ILE A 262 4.39 5.72 -3.05
N TRP A 263 4.68 7.00 -3.18
CA TRP A 263 4.70 7.94 -2.07
C TRP A 263 4.20 9.31 -2.54
N ASN A 264 3.00 9.34 -3.11
CA ASN A 264 2.39 10.56 -3.67
C ASN A 264 1.64 11.37 -2.60
N TYR A 265 1.44 12.67 -2.85
CA TYR A 265 0.64 13.57 -1.99
C TYR A 265 1.07 13.62 -0.52
N SER A 266 2.27 13.16 -0.22
CA SER A 266 2.74 13.04 1.14
C SER A 266 3.49 14.30 1.56
N LYS A 267 3.10 14.84 2.72
CA LYS A 267 3.92 15.81 3.44
C LYS A 267 4.98 15.02 4.18
N CYS A 268 6.18 15.04 3.64
CA CYS A 268 7.24 14.22 4.15
C CYS A 268 8.27 15.10 4.86
N ASP A 269 8.41 14.90 6.17
CA ASP A 269 9.52 15.44 6.91
C ASP A 269 10.85 14.68 6.60
N VAL A 270 10.89 13.78 5.60
CA VAL A 270 12.14 13.09 5.20
C VAL A 270 13.17 14.13 4.81
N ASP A 271 14.39 13.96 5.33
CA ASP A 271 15.46 14.89 5.03
C ASP A 271 15.77 14.80 3.55
N ILE A 272 15.92 15.96 2.91
CA ILE A 272 16.07 16.10 1.47
C ILE A 272 17.31 15.34 0.96
N SER A 273 18.31 15.12 1.82
CA SER A 273 19.50 14.32 1.53
C SER A 273 19.19 12.90 1.04
N GLY A 274 17.96 12.40 1.24
CA GLY A 274 17.61 11.02 0.94
C GLY A 274 18.38 10.03 1.82
N TYR A 275 19.05 10.51 2.87
CA TYR A 275 19.78 9.65 3.80
C TYR A 275 18.89 8.55 4.37
N GLN A 276 17.64 8.89 4.68
CA GLN A 276 16.73 7.86 5.18
C GLN A 276 16.42 6.80 4.11
N LEU A 277 16.39 7.15 2.83
CA LEU A 277 16.13 6.22 1.71
C LEU A 277 17.34 5.34 1.37
N SER A 278 18.52 5.67 1.88
CA SER A 278 19.73 4.87 1.66
C SER A 278 19.62 3.44 2.18
N SER A 279 18.72 3.14 3.12
CA SER A 279 18.53 1.75 3.57
C SER A 279 17.76 0.89 2.55
N ILE A 280 16.95 1.50 1.68
CA ILE A 280 16.05 0.80 0.74
C ILE A 280 16.49 0.90 -0.73
N HIS A 281 17.49 1.72 -1.05
CA HIS A 281 17.89 2.03 -2.44
C HIS A 281 18.28 0.81 -3.29
N HIS A 282 18.73 -0.28 -2.66
CA HIS A 282 19.22 -1.45 -3.35
C HIS A 282 18.12 -2.50 -3.61
N THR A 283 16.94 -2.35 -3.00
CA THR A 283 15.76 -3.19 -3.29
C THR A 283 14.81 -2.49 -4.24
N ILE A 284 14.72 -1.16 -4.14
CA ILE A 284 13.80 -0.35 -4.94
C ILE A 284 14.28 -0.23 -6.39
N LYS A 285 13.40 -0.64 -7.30
CA LYS A 285 13.51 -0.48 -8.75
C LYS A 285 12.64 0.65 -9.27
N GLU A 286 11.49 0.88 -8.67
CA GLU A 286 10.57 1.95 -9.08
C GLU A 286 10.18 2.81 -7.88
N PHE A 287 10.36 4.13 -8.02
CA PHE A 287 9.98 5.06 -6.97
C PHE A 287 9.11 6.19 -7.55
N ILE A 288 7.88 6.31 -7.06
CA ILE A 288 6.92 7.34 -7.47
C ILE A 288 6.69 8.26 -6.29
N MET A 289 6.96 9.55 -6.45
CA MET A 289 6.84 10.63 -5.46
C MET A 289 6.22 11.87 -6.10
N ASN A 290 5.12 11.68 -6.82
CA ASN A 290 4.41 12.79 -7.45
C ASN A 290 3.65 13.59 -6.39
N ASP A 291 3.58 14.90 -6.57
CA ASP A 291 2.90 15.83 -5.67
C ASP A 291 3.42 15.78 -4.22
N THR A 292 4.64 15.28 -4.02
CA THR A 292 5.28 15.15 -2.71
C THR A 292 5.82 16.50 -2.23
N MET A 293 5.66 16.78 -0.95
CA MET A 293 6.16 17.99 -0.32
C MET A 293 7.36 17.67 0.57
N PHE A 294 8.55 18.12 0.15
CA PHE A 294 9.81 18.03 0.88
C PHE A 294 9.95 19.18 1.86
N LEU A 295 10.33 18.90 3.10
CA LEU A 295 10.51 19.94 4.11
C LEU A 295 11.99 20.27 4.31
N VAL A 296 12.34 21.54 4.11
CA VAL A 296 13.67 22.08 4.47
C VAL A 296 13.63 22.62 5.90
N LYS A 297 14.60 22.25 6.73
CA LYS A 297 14.67 22.71 8.13
C LYS A 297 15.08 24.17 8.24
N ASN A 298 15.90 24.65 7.32
CA ASN A 298 16.41 26.02 7.33
C ASN A 298 16.76 26.51 5.92
N ARG A 299 17.03 27.82 5.81
CA ARG A 299 17.40 28.48 4.56
C ARG A 299 18.71 27.93 3.97
N GLN A 300 19.64 27.47 4.79
CA GLN A 300 20.90 26.91 4.30
C GLN A 300 20.68 25.58 3.58
N GLU A 301 19.82 24.70 4.10
CA GLU A 301 19.44 23.45 3.44
C GLU A 301 18.78 23.72 2.09
N TYR A 302 17.91 24.74 2.03
CA TYR A 302 17.32 25.19 0.76
C TYR A 302 18.36 25.78 -0.21
N ASN A 303 19.30 26.59 0.28
CA ASN A 303 20.34 27.17 -0.58
C ASN A 303 21.28 26.08 -1.11
N ASN A 304 21.69 25.14 -0.26
CA ASN A 304 22.46 23.94 -0.67
C ASN A 304 21.71 23.10 -1.71
N PHE A 305 20.37 23.17 -1.67
CA PHE A 305 19.50 22.51 -2.63
C PHE A 305 19.42 23.25 -3.98
N ASN A 306 19.54 24.58 -3.95
CA ASN A 306 19.47 25.46 -5.12
C ASN A 306 20.81 25.60 -5.85
N ASP A 307 21.90 25.68 -5.08
CA ASP A 307 23.21 26.08 -5.55
C ASP A 307 24.13 24.88 -5.75
N LEU A 308 24.97 25.01 -6.77
CA LEU A 308 26.16 24.22 -7.08
C LEU A 308 25.94 23.03 -8.03
N ILE A 309 25.88 23.39 -9.32
CA ILE A 309 26.13 22.47 -10.44
C ILE A 309 27.56 21.92 -10.36
N ASP A 310 28.50 22.67 -9.79
CA ASP A 310 29.94 22.39 -9.91
C ASP A 310 30.63 21.90 -8.62
N GLU A 311 29.98 21.96 -7.46
CA GLU A 311 30.56 21.37 -6.24
C GLU A 311 30.06 19.94 -6.02
N PRO A 312 30.97 19.00 -5.65
CA PRO A 312 30.65 17.64 -5.19
C PRO A 312 30.02 17.70 -3.78
N ASN A 313 28.97 18.51 -3.67
CA ASN A 313 28.37 18.86 -2.41
C ASN A 313 27.55 17.67 -1.92
N LYS A 314 27.85 17.26 -0.68
CA LYS A 314 27.32 16.06 -0.01
C LYS A 314 25.86 16.18 0.42
N ASN A 315 25.05 17.01 -0.24
CA ASN A 315 23.67 17.27 0.13
C ASN A 315 22.85 17.65 -1.11
N TYR A 316 22.63 16.71 -2.02
CA TYR A 316 21.63 16.87 -3.07
C TYR A 316 20.49 15.87 -2.90
N ILE A 317 19.36 16.14 -3.55
CA ILE A 317 18.19 15.27 -3.49
C ILE A 317 18.59 13.84 -3.86
N PHE A 318 18.24 12.90 -2.98
CA PHE A 318 18.48 11.49 -3.19
C PHE A 318 19.94 11.10 -3.42
N GLN A 319 20.89 11.82 -2.82
CA GLN A 319 22.28 11.38 -2.83
C GLN A 319 22.43 9.91 -2.38
N GLY A 320 21.65 9.49 -1.37
CA GLY A 320 21.60 8.09 -0.94
C GLY A 320 21.08 7.08 -1.99
N LEU A 321 20.41 7.55 -3.06
CA LEU A 321 20.03 6.73 -4.23
C LEU A 321 21.08 6.78 -5.34
N CYS A 322 21.99 7.76 -5.34
CA CYS A 322 22.97 7.96 -6.40
C CYS A 322 24.37 7.43 -6.00
N GLU A 323 24.69 7.39 -4.71
CA GLU A 323 26.00 6.98 -4.24
C GLU A 323 26.27 5.49 -4.44
N GLN A 324 27.47 5.19 -4.94
CA GLN A 324 28.00 3.84 -4.95
C GLN A 324 28.37 3.43 -3.50
N PRO A 325 28.17 2.15 -3.13
CA PRO A 325 28.29 1.64 -1.75
C PRO A 325 29.63 1.91 -1.03
N GLY A 326 30.68 2.40 -1.73
CA GLY A 326 31.98 2.71 -1.15
C GLY A 326 32.10 4.04 -0.39
N ILE A 327 31.10 4.94 -0.41
CA ILE A 327 31.24 6.30 0.14
C ILE A 327 30.64 6.46 1.54
N TYR A 328 29.77 5.55 2.01
CA TYR A 328 29.25 5.59 3.38
C TYR A 328 30.34 5.24 4.40
N ARG A 329 31.10 6.27 4.83
CA ARG A 329 32.17 6.18 5.84
C ARG A 329 31.67 6.07 7.27
N ASP A 330 30.36 6.00 7.50
CA ASP A 330 29.85 5.75 8.85
C ASP A 330 30.05 4.27 9.20
N LYS A 331 31.21 3.98 9.78
CA LYS A 331 31.60 2.67 10.30
C LYS A 331 30.51 2.09 11.22
N GLY A 332 29.82 2.94 11.98
CA GLY A 332 28.75 2.51 12.89
C GLY A 332 27.52 1.95 12.16
N TYR A 333 27.18 2.45 10.97
CA TYR A 333 26.09 1.87 10.16
C TYR A 333 26.49 0.53 9.56
N GLN A 334 27.72 0.43 9.03
CA GLN A 334 28.24 -0.84 8.49
C GLN A 334 28.29 -1.92 9.57
N ASP A 335 28.77 -1.59 10.77
CA ASP A 335 28.86 -2.54 11.89
C ASP A 335 27.47 -3.02 12.34
N ARG A 336 26.47 -2.12 12.45
CA ARG A 336 25.08 -2.51 12.75
C ARG A 336 24.48 -3.42 11.69
N CYS A 337 24.74 -3.13 10.41
CA CYS A 337 24.24 -3.97 9.33
C CYS A 337 24.91 -5.35 9.34
N LYS A 338 26.23 -5.41 9.58
CA LYS A 338 26.96 -6.67 9.77
C LYS A 338 26.43 -7.47 10.97
N GLN A 339 26.15 -6.82 12.11
CA GLN A 339 25.55 -7.46 13.28
C GLN A 339 24.16 -8.05 12.99
N ASN A 340 23.39 -7.40 12.12
CA ASN A 340 22.06 -7.88 11.70
C ASN A 340 22.12 -8.88 10.52
N GLY A 341 23.30 -9.38 10.13
CA GLY A 341 23.47 -10.31 9.02
C GLY A 341 23.22 -9.69 7.63
N ILE A 342 23.19 -8.36 7.55
CA ILE A 342 22.97 -7.63 6.29
C ILE A 342 24.33 -7.44 5.61
N ASN A 343 24.62 -8.26 4.60
CA ASN A 343 25.79 -8.06 3.75
C ASN A 343 25.55 -6.90 2.77
N ILE A 344 26.17 -5.74 3.05
CA ILE A 344 26.08 -4.53 2.23
C ILE A 344 27.13 -4.51 1.10
N GLU A 345 28.20 -5.29 1.22
CA GLU A 345 29.46 -5.02 0.50
C GLU A 345 29.38 -5.17 -1.03
N ASN A 346 28.28 -5.66 -1.62
CA ASN A 346 28.12 -5.80 -3.08
C ASN A 346 26.74 -5.41 -3.63
N LYS A 347 25.90 -4.70 -2.88
CA LYS A 347 24.55 -4.35 -3.37
C LYS A 347 24.57 -3.05 -4.17
N HIS A 348 24.51 -3.18 -5.50
CA HIS A 348 24.33 -2.05 -6.40
C HIS A 348 22.91 -1.46 -6.29
N VAL A 349 22.80 -0.14 -6.47
CA VAL A 349 21.53 0.56 -6.61
C VAL A 349 20.76 -0.03 -7.80
N GLN A 350 19.50 -0.43 -7.57
CA GLN A 350 18.66 -1.08 -8.60
C GLN A 350 17.59 -0.15 -9.19
N LEU A 351 17.61 1.15 -8.89
CA LEU A 351 16.59 2.10 -9.32
C LEU A 351 16.54 2.19 -10.86
N GLU A 352 15.45 1.72 -11.45
CA GLU A 352 15.17 1.73 -12.89
C GLU A 352 14.21 2.85 -13.29
N ARG A 353 13.29 3.24 -12.40
CA ARG A 353 12.27 4.27 -12.67
C ARG A 353 12.11 5.22 -11.49
N LEU A 354 12.11 6.51 -11.76
CA LEU A 354 11.80 7.55 -10.79
C LEU A 354 10.78 8.55 -11.37
N SER A 355 9.71 8.82 -10.63
CA SER A 355 8.73 9.85 -10.93
C SER A 355 8.63 10.83 -9.77
N ILE A 356 8.82 12.12 -10.03
CA ILE A 356 8.81 13.21 -9.04
C ILE A 356 8.12 14.46 -9.62
N LYS A 357 6.99 14.25 -10.31
CA LYS A 357 6.21 15.31 -10.95
C LYS A 357 5.47 16.15 -9.89
N ASN A 358 5.32 17.44 -10.12
CA ASN A 358 4.64 18.43 -9.26
C ASN A 358 5.17 18.47 -7.82
N ALA A 359 6.35 17.93 -7.56
CA ALA A 359 6.86 17.87 -6.21
C ALA A 359 7.38 19.25 -5.78
N LYS A 360 7.18 19.56 -4.50
CA LYS A 360 7.40 20.90 -3.94
C LYS A 360 8.35 20.84 -2.76
N VAL A 361 9.06 21.94 -2.55
CA VAL A 361 9.84 22.18 -1.35
C VAL A 361 9.09 23.20 -0.49
N SER A 362 8.74 22.79 0.72
CA SER A 362 8.13 23.64 1.73
C SER A 362 9.21 24.20 2.64
N SER A 363 9.37 25.51 2.61
CA SER A 363 10.11 26.31 3.60
C SER A 363 9.13 26.95 4.58
N LEU A 364 9.61 27.45 5.72
CA LEU A 364 8.83 27.97 6.87
C LEU A 364 7.66 28.92 6.51
N SER A 365 7.66 29.53 5.33
CA SER A 365 6.59 30.42 4.86
C SER A 365 6.10 30.18 3.44
N GLN A 366 6.72 29.28 2.66
CA GLN A 366 6.44 29.18 1.23
C GLN A 366 6.61 27.75 0.71
N ASN A 367 5.66 27.30 -0.10
CA ASN A 367 5.80 26.13 -0.96
C ASN A 367 6.33 26.61 -2.30
N ARG A 368 7.45 26.05 -2.73
CA ARG A 368 8.08 26.35 -4.02
C ARG A 368 8.21 25.06 -4.82
N ASP A 369 8.17 25.17 -6.14
CA ASP A 369 8.46 24.04 -7.00
C ASP A 369 9.91 23.58 -6.80
N LEU A 370 10.22 22.32 -7.14
CA LEU A 370 11.59 21.83 -7.11
C LEU A 370 12.49 22.62 -8.08
N PRO A 371 13.58 23.25 -7.60
CA PRO A 371 14.60 23.84 -8.45
C PRO A 371 15.06 22.93 -9.59
N GLN A 372 15.06 23.47 -10.80
CA GLN A 372 15.51 22.77 -12.01
C GLN A 372 16.95 22.24 -11.87
N ASN A 373 17.83 23.02 -11.25
CA ASN A 373 19.22 22.63 -11.00
C ASN A 373 19.33 21.36 -10.17
N ALA A 374 18.45 21.18 -9.18
CA ALA A 374 18.45 19.98 -8.37
C ALA A 374 18.05 18.73 -9.17
N LEU A 375 17.02 18.85 -10.02
CA LEU A 375 16.58 17.76 -10.91
C LEU A 375 17.68 17.41 -11.92
N ILE A 376 18.32 18.40 -12.54
CA ILE A 376 19.47 18.21 -13.44
C ILE A 376 20.62 17.49 -12.73
N LYS A 377 20.97 17.96 -11.51
CA LYS A 377 22.04 17.35 -10.71
C LYS A 377 21.72 15.91 -10.33
N PHE A 378 20.48 15.61 -9.97
CA PHE A 378 20.04 14.24 -9.74
C PHE A 378 20.27 13.38 -11.00
N VAL A 379 19.78 13.78 -12.17
CA VAL A 379 19.90 13.00 -13.41
C VAL A 379 21.35 12.75 -13.79
N ARG A 380 22.22 13.76 -13.66
CA ARG A 380 23.66 13.61 -13.92
C ARG A 380 24.34 12.58 -13.00
N ASN A 381 23.90 12.50 -11.74
CA ASN A 381 24.46 11.59 -10.74
C ASN A 381 23.67 10.29 -10.56
N ALA A 382 22.54 10.14 -11.24
CA ALA A 382 21.65 9.00 -11.12
C ALA A 382 22.38 7.69 -11.46
N PRO A 383 22.04 6.58 -10.79
CA PRO A 383 22.66 5.29 -11.07
C PRO A 383 22.48 4.91 -12.55
N LYS A 384 23.43 4.16 -13.11
CA LYS A 384 23.37 3.69 -14.51
C LYS A 384 22.19 2.75 -14.78
N THR A 385 21.56 2.24 -13.73
CA THR A 385 20.36 1.41 -13.80
C THR A 385 19.10 2.22 -14.08
N LEU A 386 19.10 3.54 -13.87
CA LEU A 386 17.95 4.41 -14.11
C LEU A 386 17.68 4.51 -15.62
N LYS A 387 16.47 4.12 -16.02
CA LYS A 387 16.00 4.12 -17.42
C LYS A 387 14.86 5.10 -17.64
N TRP A 388 14.03 5.35 -16.64
CA TRP A 388 12.86 6.22 -16.77
C TRP A 388 12.87 7.33 -15.72
N PHE A 389 12.76 8.58 -16.17
CA PHE A 389 12.70 9.74 -15.30
C PHE A 389 11.56 10.68 -15.69
N HIS A 390 10.60 10.86 -14.79
CA HIS A 390 9.44 11.75 -14.97
C HIS A 390 9.49 12.87 -13.93
N SER A 391 9.49 14.12 -14.37
CA SER A 391 9.64 15.30 -13.50
C SER A 391 9.15 16.57 -14.20
N ASP A 392 9.16 17.70 -13.49
CA ASP A 392 8.83 19.02 -14.06
C ASP A 392 10.04 19.71 -14.72
N LEU A 393 10.98 18.94 -15.27
CA LEU A 393 12.10 19.52 -16.02
C LEU A 393 11.58 20.28 -17.24
N THR A 394 12.13 21.48 -17.49
CA THR A 394 11.82 22.21 -18.73
C THR A 394 12.30 21.44 -19.96
N GLN A 395 11.65 21.65 -21.11
CA GLN A 395 12.05 21.00 -22.37
C GLN A 395 13.51 21.28 -22.76
N GLY A 396 14.02 22.49 -22.48
CA GLY A 396 15.42 22.84 -22.71
C GLY A 396 16.37 21.96 -21.89
N ASN A 397 16.06 21.76 -20.61
CA ASN A 397 16.83 20.89 -19.72
C ASN A 397 16.74 19.41 -20.13
N ILE A 398 15.56 18.95 -20.55
CA ILE A 398 15.37 17.59 -21.09
C ILE A 398 16.24 17.39 -22.33
N ASN A 399 16.24 18.33 -23.27
CA ASN A 399 17.03 18.25 -24.50
C ASN A 399 18.54 18.22 -24.21
N MET A 400 18.99 18.97 -23.21
CA MET A 400 20.38 18.94 -22.73
C MET A 400 20.72 17.58 -22.10
N LEU A 401 19.90 17.11 -21.17
CA LEU A 401 20.14 15.86 -20.44
C LEU A 401 20.05 14.62 -21.35
N LYS A 402 19.21 14.62 -22.38
CA LYS A 402 19.19 13.55 -23.40
C LYS A 402 20.51 13.41 -24.14
N LYS A 403 21.30 14.49 -24.29
CA LYS A 403 22.64 14.41 -24.88
C LYS A 403 23.67 13.84 -23.91
N GLU A 404 23.55 14.17 -22.62
CA GLU A 404 24.49 13.72 -21.57
C GLU A 404 24.21 12.29 -21.09
N ARG A 405 22.92 11.91 -21.03
CA ARG A 405 22.38 10.64 -20.52
C ARG A 405 21.36 10.07 -21.51
N PRO A 406 21.79 9.65 -22.72
CA PRO A 406 20.89 9.08 -23.73
C PRO A 406 20.28 7.74 -23.30
N ASP A 407 20.81 7.12 -22.24
CA ASP A 407 20.29 5.91 -21.60
C ASP A 407 18.99 6.14 -20.82
N ILE A 408 18.62 7.40 -20.54
CA ILE A 408 17.42 7.75 -19.77
C ILE A 408 16.31 8.24 -20.72
N GLU A 409 15.15 7.60 -20.62
CA GLU A 409 13.89 8.05 -21.18
C GLU A 409 13.21 9.06 -20.25
N PHE A 410 13.01 10.27 -20.77
CA PHE A 410 12.32 11.35 -20.07
C PHE A 410 10.84 11.35 -20.47
N MET A 411 9.97 11.17 -19.48
CA MET A 411 8.50 11.08 -19.62
C MET A 411 7.80 12.36 -19.21
#